data_AF-A0A8H6GVB0-F1
#
_entry.id   AF-A0A8H6GVB0-F1
#
_cell.length_a   1.000
_cell.length_b   1.000
_cell.length_c   1.000
_cell.angle_alpha   90.00
_cell.angle_beta   90.00
_cell.angle_gamma   90.00
#
_symmetry.space_group_name_H-M   'P 1'
#
loop_
_entity.id
_entity.type
_entity.pdbx_description
1 polymer ?
#
loop_
_entity_poly.entity_id
_entity_poly.type
_entity_poly.pdbx_seq_one_letter_code
_entity_poly.pdbx_strand_id
1 'polypeptide(L)'
;MFARLLLFTTLLAVSLAYFLSRETSTEHAPYVQGRNKTVLFLTNSEHGLSNVHLATASAILENYPDVEVYFASFSSIEQKLERVSSFAKIKSPHARAIVFHGLTGLTFVQAIAKEGRSFISPPGWRGIATLAEHIQLWISPWTFEDHVYLYKELGSIIDEVDPAVIVLDSWFRPAIDATRKRNRQHAFITPNTLVDDFLGIQPLWTMLWKYPA
;
A
#
# COMPACT_ATOMS: atom_id res chain seq x y z
N MET A 1 -24.17 -13.01 47.69
CA MET A 1 -24.62 -12.50 46.36
C MET A 1 -23.47 -11.94 45.53
N PHE A 2 -22.65 -11.03 46.08
CA PHE A 2 -21.52 -10.42 45.37
C PHE A 2 -20.54 -11.41 44.72
N ALA A 3 -20.08 -12.43 45.46
CA ALA A 3 -19.13 -13.41 44.92
C ALA A 3 -19.67 -14.20 43.71
N ARG A 4 -20.97 -14.54 43.71
CA ARG A 4 -21.61 -15.26 42.58
C ARG A 4 -21.80 -14.36 41.37
N LEU A 5 -22.13 -13.08 41.59
CA LEU A 5 -22.24 -12.09 40.52
C LEU A 5 -20.88 -11.84 39.86
N LEU A 6 -19.82 -11.73 40.67
CA LEU A 6 -18.45 -11.50 40.21
C LEU A 6 -17.92 -12.70 39.42
N LEU A 7 -18.17 -13.93 39.88
CA LEU A 7 -17.82 -15.14 39.14
C LEU A 7 -18.52 -15.22 37.78
N PHE A 8 -19.81 -14.86 37.75
CA PHE A 8 -20.59 -14.89 36.52
C PHE A 8 -20.12 -13.84 35.50
N THR A 9 -19.83 -12.61 35.94
CA THR A 9 -19.29 -11.57 35.06
C THR A 9 -17.90 -11.91 34.54
N THR A 10 -17.05 -12.51 35.38
CA THR A 10 -15.70 -12.92 34.97
C THR A 10 -15.76 -14.05 33.94
N LEU A 11 -16.60 -15.07 34.16
CA LEU A 11 -16.81 -16.15 33.21
C LEU A 11 -17.36 -15.65 31.87
N LEU A 12 -18.31 -14.70 31.91
CA LEU A 12 -18.85 -14.08 30.70
C LEU A 12 -17.78 -13.29 29.94
N ALA A 13 -16.97 -12.48 30.64
CA ALA A 13 -15.90 -11.69 30.05
C ALA A 13 -14.80 -12.57 29.43
N VAL A 14 -14.40 -13.65 30.11
CA VAL A 14 -13.41 -14.61 29.59
C VAL A 14 -13.96 -15.37 28.38
N SER A 15 -15.23 -15.78 28.43
CA SER A 15 -15.88 -16.47 27.30
C SER A 15 -15.99 -15.56 26.09
N LEU A 16 -16.34 -14.28 26.30
CA LEU A 16 -16.41 -13.28 25.24
C LEU A 16 -15.02 -12.98 24.68
N ALA A 17 -14.00 -12.81 25.53
CA ALA A 17 -12.62 -12.60 25.10
C ALA A 17 -12.09 -13.80 24.29
N TYR A 18 -12.36 -15.03 24.72
CA TYR A 18 -11.99 -16.25 24.00
C TYR A 18 -12.70 -16.38 22.64
N PHE A 19 -13.98 -16.02 22.59
CA PHE A 19 -14.73 -16.05 21.32
C PHE A 19 -14.24 -14.97 20.36
N LEU A 20 -13.91 -13.78 20.87
CA LEU A 20 -13.33 -12.69 20.09
C LEU A 20 -11.87 -12.93 19.69
N SER A 21 -11.13 -13.76 20.43
CA SER A 21 -9.74 -14.11 20.12
C SER A 21 -9.61 -15.29 19.16
N ARG A 22 -10.71 -15.91 18.72
CA ARG A 22 -10.67 -16.96 17.71
C ARG A 22 -10.37 -16.32 16.35
N GLU A 23 -9.09 -16.16 16.04
CA GLU A 23 -8.66 -15.99 14.66
C GLU A 23 -9.04 -17.26 13.89
N THR A 24 -9.88 -17.09 12.88
CA THR A 24 -10.14 -18.16 11.93
C THR A 24 -8.91 -18.22 11.03
N SER A 25 -8.11 -19.28 11.12
CA SER A 25 -6.98 -19.44 10.20
C SER A 25 -7.55 -19.63 8.78
N THR A 26 -7.57 -18.55 8.01
CA THR A 26 -7.91 -18.64 6.60
C THR A 26 -6.70 -19.25 5.90
N GLU A 27 -6.85 -20.48 5.41
CA GLU A 27 -5.86 -21.09 4.53
C GLU A 27 -5.85 -20.27 3.23
N HIS A 28 -4.80 -19.49 3.02
CA HIS A 28 -4.68 -18.66 1.84
C HIS A 28 -4.23 -19.54 0.68
N ALA A 29 -4.95 -19.51 -0.45
CA ALA A 29 -4.49 -20.13 -1.67
C ALA A 29 -3.09 -19.61 -2.02
N PRO A 30 -2.17 -20.48 -2.50
CA PRO A 30 -0.83 -20.04 -2.85
C PRO A 30 -0.90 -18.94 -3.90
N TYR A 31 -0.03 -17.93 -3.77
CA TYR A 31 0.04 -16.83 -4.72
C TYR A 31 0.45 -17.31 -6.12
N VAL A 32 -0.15 -16.71 -7.14
CA VAL A 32 0.22 -16.91 -8.53
C VAL A 32 1.63 -16.35 -8.74
N GLN A 33 2.53 -17.22 -9.17
CA GLN A 33 3.90 -16.88 -9.52
C GLN A 33 3.96 -16.35 -10.96
N GLY A 34 4.73 -15.29 -11.16
CA GLY A 34 5.03 -14.75 -12.49
C GLY A 34 6.40 -15.15 -13.02
N ARG A 35 6.85 -14.42 -14.04
CA ARG A 35 8.20 -14.49 -14.59
C ARG A 35 9.26 -14.25 -13.51
N ASN A 36 10.21 -15.18 -13.44
CA ASN A 36 11.31 -15.12 -12.48
C ASN A 36 12.17 -13.86 -12.72
N LYS A 37 12.71 -13.29 -11.63
CA LYS A 37 13.54 -12.08 -11.63
C LYS A 37 12.85 -10.85 -12.20
N THR A 38 11.52 -10.78 -12.09
CA THR A 38 10.73 -9.62 -12.50
C THR A 38 10.03 -9.01 -11.30
N VAL A 39 10.24 -7.71 -11.08
CA VAL A 39 9.59 -6.91 -10.02
C VAL A 39 8.78 -5.80 -10.66
N LEU A 40 7.52 -5.64 -10.27
CA LEU A 40 6.65 -4.55 -10.71
C LEU A 40 6.29 -3.65 -9.53
N PHE A 41 6.68 -2.38 -9.61
CA PHE A 41 6.26 -1.35 -8.66
C PHE A 41 4.96 -0.72 -9.14
N LEU A 42 3.93 -0.69 -8.28
CA LEU A 42 2.68 0.04 -8.51
C LEU A 42 2.56 1.12 -7.45
N THR A 43 2.80 2.38 -7.81
CA THR A 43 2.95 3.45 -6.82
C THR A 43 2.26 4.75 -7.22
N ASN A 44 1.86 5.53 -6.21
CA ASN A 44 1.55 6.94 -6.43
C ASN A 44 2.82 7.73 -6.84
N SER A 45 2.62 8.96 -7.31
CA SER A 45 3.69 9.83 -7.84
C SER A 45 4.16 10.92 -6.87
N GLU A 46 3.35 11.13 -5.84
CA GLU A 46 3.55 12.09 -4.78
C GLU A 46 4.84 11.77 -4.02
N HIS A 47 5.72 12.77 -3.89
CA HIS A 47 7.07 12.57 -3.36
C HIS A 47 7.12 11.89 -1.98
N GLY A 48 6.18 12.24 -1.09
CA GLY A 48 6.09 11.65 0.25
C GLY A 48 5.84 10.14 0.22
N LEU A 49 5.15 9.64 -0.81
CA LEU A 49 4.85 8.22 -0.99
C LEU A 49 5.88 7.53 -1.88
N SER A 50 6.21 8.14 -3.02
CA SER A 50 6.99 7.49 -4.07
C SER A 50 8.49 7.34 -3.76
N ASN A 51 9.04 8.14 -2.82
CA ASN A 51 10.49 8.21 -2.61
C ASN A 51 11.10 6.87 -2.12
N VAL A 52 10.41 6.17 -1.22
CA VAL A 52 10.87 4.86 -0.72
C VAL A 52 10.89 3.80 -1.82
N HIS A 53 9.96 3.88 -2.77
CA HIS A 53 9.93 2.98 -3.93
C HIS A 53 11.06 3.27 -4.90
N LEU A 54 11.37 4.54 -5.17
CA LEU A 54 12.52 4.95 -5.98
C LEU A 54 13.85 4.47 -5.37
N ALA A 55 14.00 4.66 -4.05
CA ALA A 55 15.19 4.19 -3.32
C ALA A 55 15.31 2.66 -3.39
N THR A 56 14.20 1.95 -3.22
CA THR A 56 14.17 0.48 -3.34
C THR A 56 14.54 0.02 -4.75
N ALA A 57 13.99 0.65 -5.79
CA ALA A 57 14.33 0.35 -7.17
C ALA A 57 15.84 0.58 -7.44
N SER A 58 16.41 1.69 -6.96
CA SER A 58 17.86 1.96 -7.06
C SER A 58 18.67 0.85 -6.40
N ALA A 59 18.31 0.45 -5.18
CA ALA A 59 19.01 -0.62 -4.46
C ALA A 59 18.93 -1.97 -5.20
N ILE A 60 17.78 -2.29 -5.82
CA ILE A 60 17.64 -3.50 -6.64
C ILE A 60 18.58 -3.45 -7.84
N LEU A 61 18.56 -2.35 -8.61
CA LEU A 61 19.39 -2.23 -9.82
C LEU A 61 20.89 -2.29 -9.52
N GLU A 62 21.32 -1.73 -8.38
CA GLU A 62 22.72 -1.69 -7.99
C GLU A 62 23.25 -3.06 -7.53
N ASN A 63 22.43 -3.86 -6.84
CA ASN A 63 22.87 -5.10 -6.20
C ASN A 63 22.43 -6.37 -6.95
N TYR A 64 21.39 -6.29 -7.78
CA TYR A 64 20.78 -7.42 -8.50
C TYR A 64 20.56 -7.06 -9.98
N PRO A 65 21.65 -6.95 -10.78
CA PRO A 65 21.59 -6.45 -12.16
C PRO A 65 20.82 -7.37 -13.13
N ASP A 66 20.56 -8.61 -12.72
CA ASP A 66 19.78 -9.60 -13.45
C ASP A 66 18.26 -9.51 -13.20
N VAL A 67 17.83 -8.66 -12.26
CA VAL A 67 16.41 -8.39 -11.99
C VAL A 67 15.87 -7.32 -12.93
N GLU A 68 14.75 -7.62 -13.57
CA GLU A 68 13.99 -6.69 -14.40
C GLU A 68 13.04 -5.88 -13.50
N VAL A 69 13.23 -4.56 -13.50
CA VAL A 69 12.42 -3.63 -12.70
C VAL A 69 11.45 -2.90 -13.62
N TYR A 70 10.17 -3.15 -13.38
CA TYR A 70 9.05 -2.47 -14.03
C TYR A 70 8.42 -1.50 -13.03
N PHE A 71 7.94 -0.36 -13.52
CA PHE A 71 7.40 0.69 -12.67
C PHE A 71 6.16 1.28 -13.32
N ALA A 72 5.00 1.08 -12.70
CA ALA A 72 3.73 1.68 -13.11
C ALA A 72 3.35 2.81 -12.16
N SER A 73 3.31 4.03 -12.69
CA SER A 73 2.99 5.24 -11.93
C SER A 73 2.65 6.38 -12.90
N PHE A 74 2.47 7.59 -12.38
CA PHE A 74 2.09 8.77 -13.19
C PHE A 74 3.33 9.46 -13.78
N SER A 75 3.13 10.18 -14.89
CA SER A 75 4.21 10.78 -15.70
C SER A 75 5.18 11.68 -14.93
N SER A 76 4.75 12.30 -13.83
CA SER A 76 5.60 13.15 -12.98
C SER A 76 6.80 12.43 -12.36
N ILE A 77 6.79 11.09 -12.30
CA ILE A 77 7.91 10.31 -11.75
C ILE A 77 8.94 9.88 -12.79
N GLU A 78 8.61 9.93 -14.08
CA GLU A 78 9.40 9.34 -15.17
C GLU A 78 10.85 9.85 -15.17
N GLN A 79 11.04 11.16 -15.10
CA GLN A 79 12.38 11.76 -15.01
C GLN A 79 13.19 11.30 -13.80
N LYS A 80 12.54 10.94 -12.69
CA LYS A 80 13.23 10.40 -11.51
C LYS A 80 13.68 8.96 -11.77
N LEU A 81 12.88 8.15 -12.46
CA LEU A 81 13.22 6.78 -12.85
C LEU A 81 14.39 6.75 -13.84
N GLU A 82 14.45 7.69 -14.78
CA GLU A 82 15.58 7.86 -15.70
C GLU A 82 16.87 8.18 -14.95
N ARG A 83 16.80 9.08 -13.96
CA ARG A 83 17.95 9.42 -13.10
C ARG A 83 18.41 8.22 -12.27
N VAL A 84 17.48 7.48 -11.67
CA VAL A 84 17.79 6.25 -10.91
C VAL A 84 18.48 5.24 -11.83
N SER A 85 17.95 5.00 -13.02
CA SER A 85 18.53 4.07 -14.00
C SER A 85 19.93 4.49 -14.43
N SER A 86 20.13 5.80 -14.66
CA SER A 86 21.42 6.36 -15.07
C SER A 86 22.47 6.24 -13.95
N PHE A 87 22.09 6.53 -12.71
CA PHE A 87 22.96 6.39 -11.55
C PHE A 87 23.33 4.93 -11.28
N ALA A 88 22.36 4.02 -11.37
CA ALA A 88 22.60 2.59 -11.20
C ALA A 88 23.63 2.07 -12.21
N LYS A 89 23.58 2.52 -13.48
CA LYS A 89 24.56 2.15 -14.52
C LYS A 89 25.98 2.66 -14.24
N ILE A 90 26.12 3.81 -13.57
CA ILE A 90 27.43 4.33 -13.16
C ILE A 90 28.06 3.39 -12.12
N LYS A 91 27.27 2.90 -11.16
CA LYS A 91 27.75 2.05 -10.07
C LYS A 91 27.87 0.57 -10.47
N SER A 92 26.95 0.10 -11.30
CA SER A 92 26.87 -1.27 -11.81
C SER A 92 26.65 -1.22 -13.32
N PRO A 93 27.71 -1.36 -14.14
CA PRO A 93 27.61 -1.22 -15.61
C PRO A 93 26.64 -2.19 -16.29
N HIS A 94 26.27 -3.28 -15.63
CA HIS A 94 25.31 -4.27 -16.12
C HIS A 94 23.86 -4.01 -15.65
N ALA A 95 23.63 -2.97 -14.85
CA ALA A 95 22.29 -2.61 -14.41
C ALA A 95 21.39 -2.27 -15.61
N ARG A 96 20.22 -2.90 -15.64
CA ARG A 96 19.18 -2.62 -16.63
C ARG A 96 18.49 -1.29 -16.31
N ALA A 97 17.94 -0.64 -17.33
CA ALA A 97 17.09 0.52 -17.09
C ALA A 97 15.72 0.08 -16.57
N ILE A 98 15.07 0.92 -15.78
CA ILE A 98 13.68 0.71 -15.35
C ILE A 98 12.76 0.81 -16.56
N VAL A 99 11.83 -0.13 -16.69
CA VAL A 99 10.76 -0.08 -17.71
C VAL A 99 9.56 0.65 -17.10
N PHE A 100 9.19 1.80 -17.68
CA PHE A 100 8.12 2.64 -17.17
C PHE A 100 6.78 2.37 -17.90
N HIS A 101 5.72 2.18 -17.11
CA HIS A 101 4.34 2.13 -17.56
C HIS A 101 3.58 3.35 -17.01
N GLY A 102 3.37 4.35 -17.86
CA GLY A 102 2.69 5.58 -17.48
C GLY A 102 1.18 5.37 -17.32
N LEU A 103 0.67 5.68 -16.13
CA LEU A 103 -0.77 5.68 -15.84
C LEU A 103 -1.42 6.97 -16.31
N THR A 104 -2.66 6.85 -16.77
CA THR A 104 -3.42 7.97 -17.36
C THR A 104 -4.58 8.45 -16.48
N GLY A 105 -4.91 7.71 -15.42
CA GLY A 105 -5.91 8.14 -14.42
C GLY A 105 -5.45 9.32 -13.56
N LEU A 106 -6.32 9.76 -12.64
CA LEU A 106 -5.99 10.85 -11.71
C LEU A 106 -4.92 10.42 -10.69
N THR A 107 -3.98 11.32 -10.39
CA THR A 107 -3.08 11.12 -9.24
C THR A 107 -3.84 11.22 -7.92
N PHE A 108 -3.23 10.77 -6.82
CA PHE A 108 -3.81 10.86 -5.48
C PHE A 108 -4.16 12.32 -5.10
N VAL A 109 -3.24 13.25 -5.32
CA VAL A 109 -3.47 14.69 -5.06
C VAL A 109 -4.54 15.27 -5.98
N GLN A 110 -4.58 14.87 -7.26
CA GLN A 110 -5.63 15.32 -8.19
C GLN A 110 -7.02 14.83 -7.78
N ALA A 111 -7.12 13.59 -7.32
CA ALA A 111 -8.36 13.01 -6.82
C ALA A 111 -8.86 13.77 -5.57
N ILE A 112 -7.97 14.12 -4.63
CA ILE A 112 -8.32 14.93 -3.45
C ILE A 112 -8.73 16.36 -3.86
N ALA A 113 -8.01 16.96 -4.80
CA ALA A 113 -8.31 18.31 -5.27
C ALA A 113 -9.68 18.40 -5.98
N LYS A 114 -10.06 17.35 -6.71
CA LYS A 114 -11.38 17.23 -7.37
C LYS A 114 -12.53 17.28 -6.37
N GLU A 115 -12.32 16.73 -5.16
CA GLU A 115 -13.28 16.76 -4.04
C GLU A 115 -13.24 18.08 -3.25
N GLY A 116 -12.42 19.05 -3.66
CA GLY A 116 -12.38 20.40 -3.07
C GLY A 116 -11.83 20.43 -1.63
N ARG A 117 -11.00 19.45 -1.25
CA ARG A 117 -10.43 19.37 0.10
C ARG A 117 -8.97 19.86 0.15
N SER A 118 -8.62 20.48 1.26
CA SER A 118 -7.26 20.95 1.55
C SER A 118 -6.53 19.93 2.42
N PHE A 119 -5.25 19.67 2.12
CA PHE A 119 -4.35 18.91 2.98
C PHE A 119 -4.04 19.62 4.31
N ILE A 120 -4.30 20.94 4.38
CA ILE A 120 -4.04 21.75 5.57
C ILE A 120 -5.30 21.77 6.44
N SER A 121 -5.20 21.19 7.63
CA SER A 121 -6.24 21.19 8.65
C SER A 121 -5.84 22.07 9.85
N PRO A 122 -6.81 22.70 10.55
CA PRO A 122 -6.52 23.45 11.77
C PRO A 122 -6.00 22.52 12.88
N PRO A 123 -5.14 23.00 13.79
CA PRO A 123 -4.66 22.17 14.89
C PRO A 123 -5.75 21.81 15.89
N GLY A 124 -5.56 20.70 16.61
CA GLY A 124 -6.41 20.27 17.72
C GLY A 124 -7.74 19.62 17.30
N TRP A 125 -8.75 19.72 18.16
CA TRP A 125 -10.04 19.04 18.01
C TRP A 125 -10.80 19.35 16.73
N ARG A 126 -10.61 20.55 16.16
CA ARG A 126 -11.24 20.91 14.88
C ARG A 126 -10.62 20.14 13.72
N GLY A 127 -9.30 19.99 13.72
CA GLY A 127 -8.60 19.21 12.69
C GLY A 127 -8.93 17.73 12.77
N ILE A 128 -8.91 17.15 13.97
CA ILE A 128 -9.22 15.72 14.14
C ILE A 128 -10.67 15.40 13.75
N ALA A 129 -11.63 16.29 14.04
CA ALA A 129 -13.01 16.11 13.65
C ALA A 129 -13.16 16.11 12.12
N THR A 130 -12.54 17.06 11.42
CA THR A 130 -12.54 17.10 9.95
C THR A 130 -11.87 15.87 9.33
N LEU A 131 -10.76 15.41 9.91
CA LEU A 131 -10.07 14.19 9.48
C LEU A 131 -10.98 12.97 9.65
N ALA A 132 -11.61 12.82 10.82
CA ALA A 132 -12.49 11.69 11.11
C ALA A 132 -13.72 11.66 10.19
N GLU A 133 -14.31 12.82 9.91
CA GLU A 133 -15.44 12.95 8.99
C GLU A 133 -15.08 12.53 7.56
N HIS A 134 -13.84 12.75 7.12
CA HIS A 134 -13.39 12.53 5.74
C HIS A 134 -12.35 11.42 5.60
N ILE A 135 -12.21 10.55 6.60
CA ILE A 135 -11.11 9.57 6.64
C ILE A 135 -11.10 8.65 5.40
N GLN A 136 -12.29 8.32 4.88
CA GLN A 136 -12.43 7.50 3.67
C GLN A 136 -11.82 8.16 2.44
N LEU A 137 -12.02 9.47 2.28
CA LEU A 137 -11.44 10.25 1.19
C LEU A 137 -9.91 10.22 1.28
N TRP A 138 -9.36 10.38 2.49
CA TRP A 138 -7.91 10.36 2.67
C TRP A 138 -7.31 9.00 2.34
N ILE A 139 -7.99 7.89 2.67
CA ILE A 139 -7.50 6.53 2.40
C ILE A 139 -7.63 6.16 0.91
N SER A 140 -8.71 6.58 0.25
CA SER A 140 -8.95 6.29 -1.17
C SER A 140 -9.71 7.46 -1.81
N PRO A 141 -8.99 8.44 -2.37
CA PRO A 141 -9.61 9.69 -2.84
C PRO A 141 -10.32 9.60 -4.20
N TRP A 142 -10.14 8.50 -4.92
CA TRP A 142 -10.76 8.31 -6.23
C TRP A 142 -12.26 8.03 -6.10
N THR A 143 -13.06 8.62 -7.00
CA THR A 143 -14.46 8.20 -7.18
C THR A 143 -14.51 6.74 -7.65
N PHE A 144 -15.69 6.14 -7.62
CA PHE A 144 -15.86 4.77 -8.11
C PHE A 144 -15.36 4.60 -9.55
N GLU A 145 -15.69 5.54 -10.43
CA GLU A 145 -15.32 5.51 -11.84
C GLU A 145 -13.80 5.64 -12.02
N ASP A 146 -13.19 6.61 -11.33
CA ASP A 146 -11.75 6.85 -11.37
C ASP A 146 -10.98 5.63 -10.82
N HIS A 147 -11.48 5.03 -9.74
CA HIS A 147 -10.92 3.82 -9.16
C HIS A 147 -11.01 2.64 -10.14
N VAL A 148 -12.19 2.37 -10.71
CA VAL A 148 -12.39 1.25 -11.64
C VAL A 148 -11.54 1.42 -12.91
N TYR A 149 -11.36 2.65 -13.37
CA TYR A 149 -10.47 2.97 -14.47
C TYR A 149 -9.03 2.55 -14.16
N LEU A 150 -8.46 3.06 -13.06
CA LEU A 150 -7.11 2.71 -12.62
C LEU A 150 -6.97 1.21 -12.35
N TYR A 151 -7.96 0.58 -11.71
CA TYR A 151 -7.98 -0.87 -11.44
C TYR A 151 -7.83 -1.68 -12.74
N LYS A 152 -8.52 -1.29 -13.81
CA LYS A 152 -8.45 -1.96 -15.12
C LYS A 152 -7.10 -1.71 -15.79
N GLU A 153 -6.65 -0.46 -15.82
CA GLU A 153 -5.35 -0.07 -16.40
C GLU A 153 -4.19 -0.81 -15.74
N LEU A 154 -4.12 -0.77 -14.40
CA LEU A 154 -3.14 -1.51 -13.59
C LEU A 154 -3.25 -3.03 -13.81
N GLY A 155 -4.49 -3.52 -13.94
CA GLY A 155 -4.74 -4.90 -14.24
C GLY A 155 -4.10 -5.36 -15.56
N SER A 156 -4.29 -4.59 -16.63
CA SER A 156 -3.65 -4.86 -17.92
C SER A 156 -2.13 -4.88 -17.83
N ILE A 157 -1.54 -3.95 -17.07
CA ILE A 157 -0.08 -3.89 -16.86
C ILE A 157 0.41 -5.13 -16.09
N ILE A 158 -0.29 -5.55 -15.04
CA ILE A 158 0.05 -6.77 -14.29
C ILE A 158 0.03 -7.99 -15.21
N ASP A 159 -1.00 -8.10 -16.05
CA ASP A 159 -1.19 -9.22 -16.96
C ASP A 159 -0.15 -9.22 -18.10
N GLU A 160 0.28 -8.04 -18.57
CA GLU A 160 1.33 -7.87 -19.58
C GLU A 160 2.73 -8.19 -19.04
N VAL A 161 3.07 -7.66 -17.87
CA VAL A 161 4.41 -7.80 -17.27
C VAL A 161 4.61 -9.20 -16.68
N ASP A 162 3.55 -9.80 -16.14
CA ASP A 162 3.56 -11.06 -15.39
C ASP A 162 4.71 -11.13 -14.33
N PRO A 163 4.75 -10.22 -13.34
CA PRO A 163 5.89 -10.09 -12.42
C PRO A 163 5.95 -11.19 -11.35
N ALA A 164 7.13 -11.70 -11.01
CA ALA A 164 7.31 -12.62 -9.87
C ALA A 164 6.83 -12.00 -8.53
N VAL A 165 7.05 -10.70 -8.33
CA VAL A 165 6.55 -9.98 -7.16
C VAL A 165 6.12 -8.56 -7.51
N ILE A 166 5.00 -8.14 -6.94
CA ILE A 166 4.48 -6.77 -7.05
C ILE A 166 4.83 -6.00 -5.78
N VAL A 167 5.43 -4.82 -5.93
CA VAL A 167 5.67 -3.89 -4.82
C VAL A 167 4.56 -2.86 -4.82
N LEU A 168 3.82 -2.80 -3.72
CA LEU A 168 2.66 -1.93 -3.55
C LEU A 168 2.98 -0.76 -2.62
N ASP A 169 2.50 0.42 -3.02
CA ASP A 169 2.29 1.57 -2.15
C ASP A 169 1.04 1.34 -1.28
N SER A 170 1.14 1.56 0.04
CA SER A 170 0.02 1.36 0.97
C SER A 170 -1.15 2.31 0.76
N TRP A 171 -0.95 3.44 0.07
CA TRP A 171 -1.98 4.42 -0.25
C TRP A 171 -2.50 4.33 -1.69
N PHE A 172 -2.07 3.34 -2.46
CA PHE A 172 -2.53 3.19 -3.85
C PHE A 172 -3.64 2.14 -3.99
N ARG A 173 -4.84 2.48 -3.50
CA ARG A 173 -5.95 1.53 -3.35
C ARG A 173 -6.31 0.75 -4.64
N PRO A 174 -6.44 1.36 -5.84
CA PRO A 174 -6.70 0.62 -7.07
C PRO A 174 -5.65 -0.46 -7.38
N ALA A 175 -4.37 -0.21 -7.08
CA ALA A 175 -3.30 -1.18 -7.29
C ALA A 175 -3.38 -2.36 -6.33
N ILE A 176 -3.70 -2.08 -5.06
CA ILE A 176 -3.92 -3.11 -4.04
C ILE A 176 -5.06 -4.04 -4.46
N ASP A 177 -6.19 -3.46 -4.88
CA ASP A 177 -7.37 -4.23 -5.27
C ASP A 177 -7.10 -5.04 -6.56
N ALA A 178 -6.44 -4.46 -7.57
CA ALA A 178 -6.04 -5.15 -8.80
C ALA A 178 -5.10 -6.33 -8.55
N THR A 179 -4.14 -6.16 -7.63
CA THR A 179 -3.14 -7.16 -7.26
C THR A 179 -3.75 -8.31 -6.46
N ARG A 180 -4.54 -7.98 -5.42
CA ARG A 180 -5.20 -8.97 -4.56
C ARG A 180 -6.26 -9.77 -5.32
N LYS A 181 -7.04 -9.13 -6.19
CA LYS A 181 -8.05 -9.82 -7.00
C LYS A 181 -7.44 -10.88 -7.93
N ARG A 182 -6.19 -10.66 -8.38
CA ARG A 182 -5.41 -11.59 -9.21
C ARG A 182 -4.61 -12.62 -8.41
N ASN A 183 -4.70 -12.60 -7.08
CA ASN A 183 -3.92 -13.46 -6.18
C ASN A 183 -2.40 -13.45 -6.50
N ARG A 184 -1.83 -12.29 -6.84
CA ARG A 184 -0.40 -12.15 -7.15
C ARG A 184 0.42 -12.01 -5.88
N GLN A 185 1.64 -12.55 -5.91
CA GLN A 185 2.60 -12.34 -4.83
C GLN A 185 3.00 -10.87 -4.75
N HIS A 186 2.93 -10.30 -3.55
CA HIS A 186 3.19 -8.88 -3.35
C HIS A 186 3.82 -8.56 -2.00
N ALA A 187 4.48 -7.41 -1.94
CA ALA A 187 5.01 -6.81 -0.72
C ALA A 187 4.58 -5.34 -0.65
N PHE A 188 4.33 -4.85 0.55
CA PHE A 188 4.09 -3.42 0.79
C PHE A 188 5.40 -2.73 1.12
N ILE A 189 5.62 -1.56 0.53
CA ILE A 189 6.65 -0.62 0.96
C ILE A 189 5.95 0.69 1.29
N THR A 190 6.30 1.24 2.45
CA THR A 190 5.63 2.39 3.05
C THR A 190 6.69 3.34 3.60
N PRO A 191 6.52 4.66 3.42
CA PRO A 191 7.35 5.66 4.08
C PRO A 191 6.98 5.85 5.55
N ASN A 192 5.87 5.25 6.00
CA ASN A 192 5.35 5.40 7.36
C ASN A 192 5.95 4.34 8.30
N THR A 193 5.65 4.48 9.58
CA THR A 193 6.03 3.45 10.55
C THR A 193 5.11 2.25 10.42
N LEU A 194 5.65 1.06 10.72
CA LEU A 194 4.92 -0.19 10.55
C LEU A 194 3.61 -0.26 11.36
N VAL A 195 3.53 0.47 12.47
CA VAL A 195 2.32 0.54 13.31
C VAL A 195 1.15 1.23 12.58
N ASP A 196 1.45 2.18 11.69
CA ASP A 196 0.43 2.96 10.97
C ASP A 196 -0.32 2.12 9.93
N ASP A 197 0.34 1.10 9.35
CA ASP A 197 -0.22 0.27 8.27
C ASP A 197 -1.05 -0.93 8.80
N PHE A 198 -0.97 -1.26 10.09
CA PHE A 198 -1.61 -2.45 10.67
C PHE A 198 -2.83 -2.17 11.54
N LEU A 199 -3.27 -0.92 11.67
CA LEU A 199 -4.39 -0.56 12.54
C LEU A 199 -5.66 -1.40 12.27
N GLY A 200 -5.94 -1.74 11.00
CA GLY A 200 -7.13 -2.51 10.61
C GLY A 200 -7.04 -4.03 10.82
N ILE A 201 -5.85 -4.59 11.08
CA ILE A 201 -5.65 -6.04 11.28
C ILE A 201 -5.31 -6.40 12.72
N GLN A 202 -5.09 -5.40 13.58
CA GLN A 202 -4.77 -5.62 14.97
C GLN A 202 -5.99 -6.10 15.76
N PRO A 203 -5.86 -7.15 16.61
CA PRO A 203 -6.99 -7.69 17.33
C PRO A 203 -7.47 -6.75 18.44
N LEU A 204 -8.78 -6.50 18.49
CA LEU A 204 -9.44 -5.77 19.58
C LEU A 204 -8.82 -4.38 19.80
N TRP A 205 -8.49 -4.06 21.04
CA TRP A 205 -7.97 -2.76 21.46
C TRP A 205 -6.44 -2.69 21.42
N THR A 206 -5.75 -3.70 20.85
CA THR A 206 -4.27 -3.69 20.84
C THR A 206 -3.70 -2.49 20.09
N MET A 207 -4.46 -1.94 19.14
CA MET A 207 -4.10 -0.72 18.43
C MET A 207 -3.88 0.50 19.34
N LEU A 208 -4.44 0.51 20.56
CA LEU A 208 -4.33 1.65 21.48
C LEU A 208 -3.13 1.57 22.41
N TRP A 209 -2.50 0.40 22.58
CA TRP A 209 -1.52 0.20 23.66
C TRP A 209 -0.37 -0.75 23.34
N LYS A 210 -0.50 -1.65 22.37
CA LYS A 210 0.48 -2.71 22.12
C LYS A 210 1.62 -2.25 21.22
N TYR A 211 1.29 -1.43 20.23
CA TYR A 211 2.28 -0.87 19.32
C TYR A 211 2.31 0.64 19.57
N PRO A 212 3.35 1.15 20.26
CA PRO A 212 3.48 2.59 20.46
C PRO A 212 3.67 3.26 19.10
N ALA A 213 2.88 4.31 18.85
CA ALA A 213 3.14 5.29 17.80
C ALA A 213 4.24 6.26 18.26
#